data_AF-A0A8S3QGT6-F1
#
_entry.id   AF-A0A8S3QGT6-F1
#
_cell.length_a   1.000
_cell.length_b   1.000
_cell.length_c   1.000
_cell.angle_alpha   90.00
_cell.angle_beta   90.00
_cell.angle_gamma   90.00
#
_symmetry.space_group_name_H-M   'P 1'
#
loop_
_entity.id
_entity.type
_entity.pdbx_description
1 polymer ?
#
loop_
_entity_poly.entity_id
_entity_poly.type
_entity_poly.pdbx_seq_one_letter_code
_entity_poly.pdbx_strand_id
1 'polypeptide(L)'
;MARRFKKKVKTVKQKIRKLDRVSRKKRQKKAQVYKAKQYVYNLANCLGKGLKFIPMPKKCNIGRTVMADFNEFARKLRCRFHFGNTESRGMHPFRQKSFYEPTPACFELENYLDLTKFELSNLDLRNNYYNFTKEQQLGLRSLKTCRILFSLRATRRHNCNI
;
A
#
# COMPACT_ATOMS: atom_id res chain seq x y z
N MET A 1 21.12 51.11 -45.36
CA MET A 1 21.16 49.62 -45.44
C MET A 1 20.85 48.90 -44.10
N ALA A 2 21.46 49.28 -42.97
CA ALA A 2 21.38 48.53 -41.69
C ALA A 2 19.98 48.33 -41.07
N ARG A 3 19.05 49.30 -41.20
CA ARG A 3 17.68 49.20 -40.64
C ARG A 3 16.82 48.10 -41.30
N ARG A 4 17.01 47.85 -42.61
CA ARG A 4 16.30 46.79 -43.35
C ARG A 4 16.74 45.39 -42.89
N PHE A 5 18.03 45.19 -42.63
CA PHE A 5 18.58 43.95 -42.09
C PHE A 5 18.03 43.64 -40.68
N LYS A 6 18.03 44.63 -39.77
CA LYS A 6 17.48 44.46 -38.41
C LYS A 6 15.98 44.12 -38.40
N LYS A 7 15.19 44.69 -39.33
CA LYS A 7 13.77 44.33 -39.53
C LYS A 7 13.60 42.88 -40.02
N LYS A 8 14.38 42.46 -41.03
CA LYS A 8 14.37 41.08 -41.53
C LYS A 8 14.68 40.04 -40.43
N VAL A 9 15.69 40.29 -39.60
CA VAL A 9 16.04 39.39 -38.49
C VAL A 9 14.92 39.31 -37.43
N LYS A 10 14.27 40.43 -37.10
CA LYS A 10 13.10 40.44 -36.19
C LYS A 10 11.94 39.62 -36.74
N THR A 11 11.62 39.74 -38.03
CA THR A 11 10.54 38.96 -38.68
C THR A 11 10.84 37.46 -38.72
N VAL A 12 12.09 37.06 -38.95
CA VAL A 12 12.50 35.64 -38.93
C VAL A 12 12.38 35.07 -37.51
N LYS A 13 12.86 35.78 -36.48
CA LYS A 13 12.71 35.36 -35.07
C LYS A 13 11.23 35.21 -34.67
N GLN A 14 10.34 36.10 -35.16
CA GLN A 14 8.91 35.98 -34.91
C GLN A 14 8.27 34.76 -35.60
N LYS A 15 8.69 34.43 -36.83
CA LYS A 15 8.24 33.21 -37.53
C LYS A 15 8.66 31.93 -36.79
N ILE A 16 9.92 31.85 -36.34
CA ILE A 16 10.44 30.71 -35.56
C ILE A 16 9.63 30.52 -34.27
N ARG A 17 9.40 31.60 -33.49
CA ARG A 17 8.59 31.54 -32.27
C ARG A 17 7.15 31.07 -32.51
N LYS A 18 6.55 31.43 -33.65
CA LYS A 18 5.20 30.96 -34.03
C LYS A 18 5.22 29.46 -34.33
N LEU A 19 6.21 28.97 -35.08
CA LEU A 19 6.38 27.54 -35.37
C LEU A 19 6.61 26.72 -34.08
N ASP A 20 7.43 27.23 -33.15
CA ASP A 20 7.66 26.59 -31.84
C ASP A 20 6.41 26.51 -30.97
N ARG A 21 5.56 27.55 -30.99
CA ARG A 21 4.28 27.52 -30.27
C ARG A 21 3.34 26.46 -30.84
N VAL A 22 3.28 26.33 -32.16
CA VAL A 22 2.45 25.31 -32.83
C VAL A 22 2.99 23.91 -32.55
N SER A 23 4.30 23.70 -32.60
CA SER A 23 4.92 22.40 -32.31
C SER A 23 4.75 22.01 -30.84
N ARG A 24 4.90 22.94 -29.89
CA ARG A 24 4.60 22.73 -28.46
C ARG A 24 3.14 22.34 -28.23
N LYS A 25 2.18 23.05 -28.85
CA LYS A 25 0.74 22.70 -28.76
C LYS A 25 0.47 21.29 -29.31
N LYS A 26 1.09 20.90 -30.43
CA LYS A 26 0.98 19.53 -30.96
C LYS A 26 1.55 18.48 -30.01
N ARG A 27 2.71 18.74 -29.39
CA ARG A 27 3.34 17.85 -28.39
C ARG A 27 2.46 17.71 -27.14
N GLN A 28 1.91 18.82 -26.63
CA GLN A 28 0.98 18.82 -25.50
C GLN A 28 -0.27 17.99 -25.78
N LYS A 29 -0.90 18.16 -26.95
CA LYS A 29 -2.05 17.34 -27.37
C LYS A 29 -1.70 15.85 -27.43
N LYS A 30 -0.56 15.48 -28.03
CA LYS A 30 -0.10 14.08 -28.07
C LYS A 30 0.13 13.50 -26.67
N ALA A 31 0.77 14.26 -25.78
CA ALA A 31 0.99 13.82 -24.40
C ALA A 31 -0.34 13.63 -23.63
N GLN A 32 -1.32 14.48 -23.88
CA GLN A 32 -2.64 14.38 -23.26
C GLN A 32 -3.40 13.13 -23.74
N VAL A 33 -3.32 12.81 -25.03
CA VAL A 33 -3.89 11.57 -25.58
C VAL A 33 -3.21 10.32 -24.99
N TYR A 34 -1.88 10.33 -24.86
CA TYR A 34 -1.15 9.23 -24.24
C TYR A 34 -1.57 9.00 -22.78
N LYS A 35 -1.69 10.09 -22.00
CA LYS A 35 -2.22 10.01 -20.62
C LYS A 35 -3.64 9.43 -20.56
N ALA A 36 -4.51 9.83 -21.48
CA ALA A 36 -5.87 9.29 -21.55
C ALA A 36 -5.88 7.79 -21.88
N LYS A 37 -5.05 7.35 -22.84
CA LYS A 37 -4.92 5.91 -23.16
C LYS A 37 -4.39 5.10 -21.98
N GLN A 38 -3.37 5.61 -21.29
CA GLN A 38 -2.80 4.95 -20.11
C GLN A 38 -3.84 4.82 -18.99
N TYR A 39 -4.66 5.85 -18.79
CA TYR A 39 -5.75 5.83 -17.82
C TYR A 39 -6.78 4.74 -18.15
N VAL A 40 -7.23 4.65 -19.40
CA VAL A 40 -8.19 3.63 -19.86
C VAL A 40 -7.61 2.22 -19.71
N TYR A 41 -6.33 2.02 -20.05
CA TYR A 41 -5.65 0.74 -19.89
C TYR A 41 -5.57 0.31 -18.41
N ASN A 42 -5.14 1.22 -17.54
CA ASN A 42 -5.09 0.97 -16.10
C ASN A 42 -6.47 0.65 -15.53
N LEU A 43 -7.52 1.30 -16.05
CA LEU A 43 -8.91 1.07 -15.67
C LEU A 43 -9.39 -0.33 -16.08
N ALA A 44 -9.17 -0.70 -17.34
CA ALA A 44 -9.53 -2.01 -17.87
C ALA A 44 -8.81 -3.12 -17.10
N ASN A 45 -7.54 -2.92 -16.76
CA ASN A 45 -6.79 -3.85 -15.92
C ASN A 45 -7.34 -3.97 -14.49
N CYS A 46 -7.85 -2.89 -13.90
CA CYS A 46 -8.51 -2.96 -12.59
C CYS A 46 -9.80 -3.80 -12.65
N LEU A 47 -10.58 -3.65 -13.73
CA LEU A 47 -11.83 -4.39 -13.93
C LEU A 47 -11.57 -5.86 -14.29
N GLY A 48 -10.57 -6.14 -15.12
CA GLY A 48 -10.21 -7.48 -15.60
C GLY A 48 -9.59 -8.39 -14.54
N LYS A 49 -8.94 -7.83 -13.50
CA LYS A 49 -8.52 -8.59 -12.30
C LYS A 49 -9.70 -9.13 -11.47
N GLY A 50 -10.92 -8.82 -11.87
CA GLY A 50 -12.14 -9.11 -11.14
C GLY A 50 -12.30 -8.14 -9.98
N LEU A 51 -13.51 -7.63 -9.80
CA LEU A 51 -13.94 -6.99 -8.55
C LEU A 51 -13.99 -7.99 -7.37
N LYS A 52 -13.25 -9.11 -7.43
CA LYS A 52 -13.09 -10.07 -6.33
C LYS A 52 -12.24 -9.37 -5.27
N PHE A 53 -12.99 -8.71 -4.41
CA PHE A 53 -12.56 -7.96 -3.25
C PHE A 53 -11.97 -8.94 -2.25
N ILE A 54 -10.72 -9.36 -2.44
CA ILE A 54 -9.95 -9.83 -1.30
C ILE A 54 -9.86 -8.60 -0.40
N PRO A 55 -10.51 -8.63 0.79
CA PRO A 55 -10.50 -7.48 1.67
C PRO A 55 -9.05 -7.13 1.93
N MET A 56 -8.68 -5.89 1.58
CA MET A 56 -7.34 -5.41 1.79
C MET A 56 -6.97 -5.62 3.26
N PRO A 57 -5.85 -6.30 3.56
CA PRO A 57 -5.46 -6.49 4.95
C PRO A 57 -5.39 -5.11 5.59
N LYS A 58 -6.01 -4.96 6.75
CA LYS A 58 -5.98 -3.71 7.50
C LYS A 58 -4.51 -3.32 7.65
N LYS A 59 -4.21 -2.02 7.60
CA LYS A 59 -2.86 -1.51 7.89
C LYS A 59 -2.51 -1.95 9.32
N CYS A 60 -1.81 -3.06 9.46
CA CYS A 60 -1.22 -3.44 10.73
C CYS A 60 0.19 -2.89 10.75
N ASN A 61 0.60 -2.40 11.91
CA ASN A 61 2.00 -2.10 12.13
C ASN A 61 2.67 -3.44 12.41
N ILE A 62 3.23 -4.05 11.36
CA ILE A 62 3.83 -5.39 11.41
C ILE A 62 4.91 -5.42 12.49
N GLY A 63 5.75 -4.38 12.58
CA GLY A 63 6.77 -4.26 13.63
C GLY A 63 6.20 -4.28 15.04
N ARG A 64 5.12 -3.53 15.31
CA ARG A 64 4.46 -3.59 16.63
C ARG A 64 3.87 -4.97 16.92
N THR A 65 3.34 -5.65 15.91
CA THR A 65 2.75 -6.98 16.06
C THR A 65 3.83 -8.01 16.38
N VAL A 66 4.93 -7.99 15.63
CA VAL A 66 6.10 -8.85 15.86
C VAL A 66 6.70 -8.62 17.25
N MET A 67 6.82 -7.37 17.70
CA MET A 67 7.31 -7.06 19.04
C MET A 67 6.35 -7.53 20.15
N ALA A 68 5.03 -7.44 19.92
CA ALA A 68 4.04 -7.96 20.86
C ALA A 68 4.09 -9.49 20.95
N ASP A 69 4.21 -10.17 19.81
CA ASP A 69 4.37 -11.62 19.73
C ASP A 69 5.68 -12.07 20.39
N PHE A 70 6.76 -11.31 20.20
CA PHE A 70 8.03 -11.52 20.87
C PHE A 70 7.91 -11.43 22.39
N ASN A 71 7.19 -10.44 22.93
CA ASN A 71 6.97 -10.34 24.37
C ASN A 71 6.22 -11.56 24.93
N GLU A 72 5.21 -12.06 24.20
CA GLU A 72 4.51 -13.29 24.60
C GLU A 72 5.43 -14.51 24.53
N PHE A 73 6.27 -14.59 23.50
CA PHE A 73 7.28 -15.64 23.34
C PHE A 73 8.30 -15.63 24.49
N ALA A 74 8.91 -14.48 24.79
CA ALA A 74 9.88 -14.30 25.87
C ALA A 74 9.27 -14.73 27.21
N ARG A 75 8.03 -14.29 27.49
CA ARG A 75 7.29 -14.68 28.69
C ARG A 75 7.08 -16.19 28.77
N LYS A 76 6.65 -16.84 27.68
CA LYS A 76 6.48 -18.30 27.62
C LYS A 76 7.79 -19.03 27.84
N LEU A 77 8.89 -18.53 27.28
CA LEU A 77 10.20 -19.14 27.40
C LEU A 77 10.71 -19.07 28.84
N ARG A 78 10.60 -17.91 29.49
CA ARG A 78 10.87 -17.76 30.93
C ARG A 78 9.99 -18.67 31.80
N CYS A 79 8.68 -18.74 31.53
CA CYS A 79 7.80 -19.67 32.24
C CYS A 79 8.21 -21.14 32.06
N ARG A 80 8.62 -21.53 30.85
CA ARG A 80 9.15 -22.88 30.60
C ARG A 80 10.46 -23.14 31.34
N PHE A 81 11.31 -22.14 31.48
CA PHE A 81 12.53 -22.28 32.27
C PHE A 81 12.21 -22.49 33.75
N HIS A 82 11.30 -21.69 34.32
CA HIS A 82 10.89 -21.79 35.74
C HIS A 82 10.10 -23.07 36.07
N PHE A 83 9.21 -23.50 35.17
CA PHE A 83 8.24 -24.58 35.44
C PHE A 83 8.44 -25.82 34.56
N GLY A 84 9.49 -25.89 33.74
CA GLY A 84 9.67 -26.92 32.72
C GLY A 84 9.71 -28.36 33.24
N ASN A 85 10.03 -28.52 34.52
CA ASN A 85 10.09 -29.81 35.20
C ASN A 85 8.76 -30.22 35.85
N THR A 86 7.69 -29.44 35.68
CA THR A 86 6.37 -29.82 36.18
C THR A 86 5.74 -30.81 35.20
N GLU A 87 5.53 -32.05 35.66
CA GLU A 87 4.75 -33.03 34.91
C GLU A 87 3.43 -32.42 34.48
N SER A 88 3.05 -32.64 33.21
CA SER A 88 1.76 -32.19 32.67
C SER A 88 0.64 -33.02 33.32
N ARG A 89 0.31 -32.70 34.58
CA ARG A 89 -0.92 -33.15 35.19
C ARG A 89 -2.05 -32.62 34.31
N GLY A 90 -2.88 -33.54 33.81
CA GLY A 90 -3.87 -33.30 32.77
C GLY A 90 -4.52 -31.92 32.87
N MET A 91 -4.57 -31.22 31.73
CA MET A 91 -4.98 -29.83 31.67
C MET A 91 -6.44 -29.69 32.10
N HIS A 92 -6.69 -29.00 33.23
CA HIS A 92 -8.04 -28.86 33.78
C HIS A 92 -8.99 -28.14 32.79
N PRO A 93 -10.27 -28.56 32.65
CA PRO A 93 -11.23 -27.95 31.71
C PRO A 93 -11.46 -26.45 31.95
N PHE A 94 -11.34 -26.01 33.21
CA PHE A 94 -11.49 -24.61 33.61
C PHE A 94 -10.16 -23.86 33.74
N ARG A 95 -9.09 -24.34 33.12
CA ARG A 95 -7.79 -23.67 33.16
C ARG A 95 -7.87 -22.31 32.47
N GLN A 96 -7.75 -21.25 33.25
CA GLN A 96 -7.60 -19.89 32.74
C GLN A 96 -6.14 -19.61 32.37
N LYS A 97 -5.93 -18.71 31.40
CA LYS A 97 -4.59 -18.24 31.04
C LYS A 97 -4.02 -17.45 32.22
N SER A 98 -2.81 -17.81 32.65
CA SER A 98 -2.10 -17.05 33.68
C SER A 98 -1.54 -15.75 33.10
N PHE A 99 -1.83 -14.63 33.76
CA PHE A 99 -1.16 -13.33 33.55
C PHE A 99 0.20 -13.24 34.26
N TYR A 100 0.70 -14.36 34.77
CA TYR A 100 1.99 -14.42 35.44
C TYR A 100 3.12 -13.94 34.54
N GLU A 101 3.92 -13.02 35.07
CA GLU A 101 5.12 -12.48 34.47
C GLU A 101 6.33 -12.98 35.27
N PRO A 102 7.11 -13.93 34.72
CA PRO A 102 8.23 -14.53 35.41
C PRO A 102 9.39 -13.53 35.54
N THR A 103 10.06 -13.57 36.70
CA THR A 103 11.31 -12.85 36.91
C THR A 103 12.41 -13.36 35.96
N PRO A 104 13.40 -12.50 35.64
CA PRO A 104 14.54 -12.91 34.81
C PRO A 104 15.22 -14.12 35.45
N ALA A 105 15.38 -15.19 34.69
CA ALA A 105 15.69 -16.50 35.28
C ALA A 105 17.19 -16.81 35.29
N CYS A 106 17.81 -16.83 34.11
CA CYS A 106 19.23 -17.13 33.91
C CYS A 106 19.83 -16.15 32.91
N PHE A 107 21.10 -15.78 33.13
CA PHE A 107 21.83 -14.85 32.28
C PHE A 107 21.82 -15.28 30.80
N GLU A 108 22.04 -16.56 30.52
CA GLU A 108 22.10 -17.08 29.14
C GLU A 108 20.76 -16.95 28.41
N LEU A 109 19.65 -17.23 29.12
CA LEU A 109 18.31 -17.07 28.59
C LEU A 109 18.00 -15.61 28.25
N GLU A 110 18.31 -14.70 29.17
CA GLU A 110 18.06 -13.27 28.96
C GLU A 110 18.94 -12.72 27.83
N ASN A 111 20.19 -13.13 27.75
CA ASN A 111 21.09 -12.76 26.65
C ASN A 111 20.54 -13.23 25.29
N TYR A 112 20.03 -14.47 25.20
CA TYR A 112 19.37 -14.96 23.99
C TYR A 112 18.14 -14.13 23.63
N LEU A 113 17.31 -13.78 24.61
CA LEU A 113 16.12 -12.95 24.40
C LEU A 113 16.50 -11.53 23.93
N ASP A 114 17.55 -10.94 24.49
CA ASP A 114 18.01 -9.62 24.08
C ASP A 114 18.58 -9.61 22.66
N LEU A 115 19.39 -10.63 22.31
CA LEU A 115 19.93 -10.79 20.95
C LEU A 115 18.81 -10.99 19.92
N THR A 116 17.86 -11.90 20.20
CA THR A 116 16.73 -12.15 19.31
C THR A 116 15.83 -10.94 19.16
N LYS A 117 15.59 -10.19 20.24
CA LYS A 117 14.86 -8.91 20.18
C LYS A 117 15.58 -7.89 19.29
N PHE A 118 16.89 -7.78 19.43
CA PHE A 118 17.71 -6.90 18.61
C PHE A 118 17.62 -7.28 17.13
N GLU A 119 17.79 -8.56 16.79
CA GLU A 119 17.65 -9.07 15.42
C GLU A 119 16.26 -8.77 14.84
N LEU A 120 15.19 -9.07 15.59
CA LEU A 120 13.81 -8.80 15.16
C LEU A 120 13.53 -7.31 14.95
N SER A 121 14.15 -6.44 15.75
CA SER A 121 14.02 -4.99 15.62
C SER A 121 14.71 -4.44 14.36
N ASN A 122 15.76 -5.12 13.89
CA ASN A 122 16.53 -4.74 12.71
C ASN A 122 15.98 -5.29 11.39
N LEU A 123 14.93 -6.12 11.43
CA LEU A 123 14.32 -6.65 10.21
C LEU A 123 13.69 -5.51 9.38
N ASP A 124 13.96 -5.51 8.07
CA ASP A 124 13.25 -4.66 7.10
C ASP A 124 11.82 -5.17 6.90
N LEU A 125 10.96 -4.86 7.86
CA LEU A 125 9.54 -5.20 7.82
C LEU A 125 8.83 -4.27 6.85
N ARG A 126 8.78 -4.68 5.60
CA ARG A 126 8.02 -3.98 4.57
C ARG A 126 6.54 -4.02 4.91
N ASN A 127 5.92 -2.84 4.96
CA ASN A 127 4.48 -2.74 5.12
C ASN A 127 3.74 -3.46 3.99
N ASN A 128 2.59 -4.04 4.33
CA ASN A 128 1.72 -4.75 3.39
C ASN A 128 1.56 -3.99 2.07
N TYR A 129 1.88 -4.68 0.97
CA TYR A 129 1.72 -4.14 -0.37
C TYR A 129 0.23 -4.00 -0.67
N TYR A 130 -0.14 -2.84 -1.22
CA TYR A 130 -1.44 -2.74 -1.88
C TYR A 130 -1.45 -3.68 -3.09
N ASN A 131 -2.50 -4.49 -3.23
CA ASN A 131 -2.72 -5.32 -4.42
C ASN A 131 -2.83 -4.49 -5.73
N PHE A 132 -3.01 -3.17 -5.59
CA PHE A 132 -3.11 -2.21 -6.68
C PHE A 132 -1.96 -1.21 -6.62
N THR A 133 -1.41 -0.90 -7.79
CA THR A 133 -0.46 0.21 -7.96
C THR A 133 -1.14 1.55 -7.65
N LYS A 134 -0.35 2.60 -7.37
CA LYS A 134 -0.88 3.95 -7.11
C LYS A 134 -1.80 4.45 -8.23
N GLU A 135 -1.45 4.15 -9.48
CA GLU A 135 -2.26 4.53 -10.65
C GLU A 135 -3.60 3.81 -10.71
N GLN A 136 -3.61 2.51 -10.40
CA GLN A 136 -4.83 1.70 -10.33
C GLN A 136 -5.75 2.18 -9.20
N GLN A 137 -5.18 2.56 -8.05
CA GLN A 137 -5.94 3.16 -6.94
C GLN A 137 -6.58 4.49 -7.33
N LEU A 138 -5.85 5.35 -8.05
CA LEU A 138 -6.39 6.61 -8.57
C LEU A 138 -7.50 6.37 -9.59
N GLY A 139 -7.34 5.39 -10.48
CA GLY A 139 -8.38 4.94 -11.40
C GLY A 139 -9.66 4.51 -10.66
N LEU A 140 -9.53 3.66 -9.64
CA LEU A 140 -10.65 3.22 -8.81
C LEU A 140 -11.33 4.36 -8.03
N ARG A 141 -10.56 5.30 -7.47
CA ARG A 141 -11.12 6.49 -6.81
C ARG A 141 -11.94 7.35 -7.78
N SER A 142 -11.46 7.49 -9.00
CA SER A 142 -12.16 8.21 -10.08
C SER A 142 -13.46 7.53 -10.47
N LEU A 143 -13.49 6.19 -10.53
CA LEU A 143 -14.72 5.43 -10.79
C LEU A 143 -15.76 5.63 -9.69
N LYS A 144 -15.34 5.72 -8.43
CA LYS A 144 -16.23 6.02 -7.31
C LYS A 144 -16.87 7.42 -7.38
N THR A 145 -16.26 8.36 -8.11
CA THR A 145 -16.85 9.69 -8.34
C THR A 145 -17.58 9.80 -9.68
N CYS A 146 -17.43 8.83 -10.59
CA CYS A 146 -18.18 8.78 -11.85
C CYS A 146 -19.68 8.52 -11.60
N ARG A 147 -20.46 9.61 -11.63
CA ARG A 147 -21.92 9.64 -11.43
C ARG A 147 -22.70 8.67 -12.33
N ILE A 148 -22.20 8.40 -13.54
CA ILE A 148 -22.79 7.48 -14.54
C ILE A 148 -22.85 6.02 -14.03
N LEU A 149 -21.85 5.59 -13.26
CA LEU A 149 -21.84 4.22 -12.71
C LEU A 149 -22.76 4.07 -11.49
N PHE A 150 -23.05 5.17 -10.79
CA PHE A 150 -23.99 5.18 -9.67
C PHE A 150 -25.45 5.24 -10.14
N SER A 151 -25.75 5.97 -11.21
CA SER A 151 -27.10 5.98 -11.80
C SER A 151 -27.50 4.60 -12.36
N LEU A 152 -26.57 3.87 -12.97
CA LEU A 152 -26.78 2.49 -13.42
C LEU A 152 -26.98 1.48 -12.27
N ARG A 153 -26.49 1.80 -11.06
CA ARG A 153 -26.66 0.97 -9.86
C ARG A 153 -28.03 1.20 -9.21
N ALA A 154 -28.57 2.41 -9.31
CA ALA A 154 -29.91 2.75 -8.82
C ALA A 154 -31.00 2.09 -9.67
N THR A 155 -30.83 2.02 -11.00
CA THR A 155 -31.83 1.40 -11.89
C THR A 155 -31.89 -0.13 -11.79
N ARG A 156 -30.80 -0.80 -11.39
CA ARG A 156 -30.81 -2.27 -11.22
C ARG A 156 -31.46 -2.78 -9.92
N ARG A 157 -31.65 -1.94 -8.90
CA ARG A 157 -32.35 -2.35 -7.67
C ARG A 157 -33.87 -2.38 -7.80
N HIS A 158 -34.43 -1.79 -8.85
CA HIS A 158 -35.87 -1.73 -9.07
C HIS A 158 -36.44 -2.86 -9.94
N ASN A 159 -35.61 -3.79 -10.45
CA ASN A 159 -36.06 -4.90 -11.29
C ASN A 159 -35.93 -6.29 -10.63
N CYS A 160 -35.85 -6.36 -9.31
CA CYS A 160 -35.88 -7.61 -8.56
C CYS A 160 -37.13 -7.67 -7.68
N ASN A 161 -38.31 -7.63 -8.30
CA ASN A 161 -39.59 -8.02 -7.71
C ASN A 161 -40.35 -8.80 -8.78
N ILE A 162 -40.03 -10.07 -8.94
CA ILE A 162 -40.90 -11.13 -9.46
C ILE A 162 -40.65 -12.34 -8.57
#